data_AF-A0A5B7J103-F1
#
_entry.id   AF-A0A5B7J103-F1
#
_cell.length_a   1.000
_cell.length_b   1.000
_cell.length_c   1.000
_cell.angle_alpha   90.00
_cell.angle_beta   90.00
_cell.angle_gamma   90.00
#
_symmetry.space_group_name_H-M   'P 1'
#
loop_
_entity.id
_entity.type
_entity.pdbx_description
1 polymer ?
#
loop_
_entity_poly.entity_id
_entity_poly.type
_entity_poly.pdbx_seq_one_letter_code
_entity_poly.pdbx_strand_id
1 'polypeptide(L)'
;MNHIDSFKRADVYALGLVYWEIARRCNTGGGCEDYQLPYYDMLSNDPSIEEVRKVVCTNKQRPVIPNKWQSCEDLRVMSKLMKECWYHNPAARLPALRIKKTLANLGAHDDLKC
;
A
#
# COMPACT_ATOMS: atom_id res chain seq x y z
N MET A 1 -4.77 21.51 17.40
CA MET A 1 -4.53 20.26 16.66
C MET A 1 -5.08 20.46 15.25
N ASN A 2 -4.23 20.54 14.21
CA ASN A 2 -4.72 20.80 12.85
C ASN A 2 -5.41 19.56 12.29
N HIS A 3 -6.74 19.51 12.39
CA HIS A 3 -7.57 18.38 11.95
C HIS A 3 -7.30 17.99 10.49
N ILE A 4 -6.97 18.95 9.62
CA ILE A 4 -6.66 18.73 8.21
C ILE A 4 -5.49 17.75 8.02
N ASP A 5 -4.43 17.86 8.83
CA ASP A 5 -3.26 16.99 8.67
C ASP A 5 -3.55 15.55 9.11
N SER A 6 -4.44 15.38 10.08
CA SER A 6 -4.94 14.06 10.48
C SER A 6 -5.73 13.40 9.35
N PHE A 7 -6.61 14.15 8.67
CA PHE A 7 -7.36 13.63 7.52
C PHE A 7 -6.44 13.25 6.37
N LYS A 8 -5.49 14.11 5.99
CA LYS A 8 -4.49 13.80 4.96
C LYS A 8 -3.71 12.52 5.26
N ARG A 9 -3.33 12.31 6.52
CA ARG A 9 -2.61 11.08 6.93
C ARG A 9 -3.51 9.85 6.88
N ALA A 10 -4.81 9.98 7.12
CA ALA A 10 -5.78 8.91 6.92
C ALA A 10 -5.92 8.57 5.43
N ASP A 11 -6.00 9.57 4.56
CA ASP A 11 -6.06 9.38 3.10
C ASP A 11 -4.82 8.64 2.58
N VAL A 12 -3.63 8.99 3.08
CA VAL A 12 -2.38 8.29 2.72
C VAL A 12 -2.42 6.81 3.12
N TYR A 13 -3.01 6.49 4.27
CA TYR A 13 -3.17 5.10 4.68
C TYR A 13 -4.07 4.33 3.69
N ALA A 14 -5.22 4.90 3.34
CA ALA A 14 -6.14 4.30 2.38
C ALA A 14 -5.50 4.15 0.99
N LEU A 15 -4.77 5.17 0.54
CA LEU A 15 -4.02 5.14 -0.72
C LEU A 15 -2.98 4.00 -0.75
N GLY A 16 -2.30 3.75 0.37
CA GLY A 16 -1.38 2.61 0.49
C GLY A 16 -2.05 1.26 0.27
N LEU A 17 -3.30 1.10 0.72
CA LEU A 17 -4.09 -0.12 0.49
C LEU A 17 -4.49 -0.26 -0.98
N VAL A 18 -4.89 0.85 -1.63
CA VAL A 18 -5.22 0.84 -3.07
C VAL A 18 -4.00 0.49 -3.92
N TYR A 19 -2.80 0.99 -3.57
CA TYR A 19 -1.58 0.57 -4.26
C TYR A 19 -1.29 -0.92 -4.13
N TRP A 20 -1.70 -1.54 -3.03
CA TRP A 20 -1.56 -3.00 -2.86
C TRP A 20 -2.48 -3.76 -3.81
N GLU A 21 -3.72 -3.31 -3.97
CA GLU A 21 -4.66 -3.88 -4.94
C GLU A 21 -4.12 -3.76 -6.38
N ILE A 22 -3.57 -2.60 -6.73
CA ILE A 22 -2.96 -2.36 -8.05
C ILE A 22 -1.74 -3.27 -8.26
N ALA A 23 -0.82 -3.32 -7.29
CA ALA A 23 0.41 -4.10 -7.38
C ALA A 23 0.15 -5.60 -7.56
N ARG A 24 -0.91 -6.14 -6.96
CA ARG A 24 -1.35 -7.54 -7.18
C ARG A 24 -1.71 -7.84 -8.63
N ARG A 25 -2.11 -6.83 -9.39
CA ARG A 25 -2.52 -6.96 -10.80
C ARG A 25 -1.40 -6.62 -11.78
N CYS A 26 -0.20 -6.29 -11.31
CA CYS A 26 0.97 -6.11 -12.15
C CYS A 26 1.49 -7.47 -12.63
N ASN A 27 1.47 -7.70 -13.95
CA ASN A 27 2.00 -8.92 -14.55
C ASN A 27 3.50 -8.75 -14.87
N THR A 28 4.35 -9.44 -14.12
CA THR A 28 5.83 -9.40 -14.28
C THR A 28 6.38 -10.53 -15.15
N GLY A 29 5.59 -11.01 -16.12
CA GLY A 29 5.98 -12.07 -17.06
C GLY A 29 5.71 -13.50 -16.57
N GLY A 30 5.35 -13.68 -15.29
CA GLY A 30 4.94 -14.96 -14.69
C GLY A 30 3.46 -15.01 -14.28
N GLY A 31 2.65 -14.07 -14.75
CA GLY A 31 1.28 -13.86 -14.27
C GLY A 31 1.22 -12.94 -13.04
N CYS A 32 0.00 -12.58 -12.66
CA CYS A 32 -0.30 -11.71 -11.51
C CYS A 32 -1.26 -12.41 -10.55
N GLU A 33 -1.32 -11.96 -9.31
CA GLU A 33 -2.19 -12.49 -8.28
C GLU A 33 -3.65 -12.17 -8.59
N ASP A 34 -4.57 -13.04 -8.19
CA ASP A 34 -6.00 -12.74 -8.27
C ASP A 34 -6.34 -11.45 -7.51
N TYR A 35 -7.30 -10.72 -8.06
CA TYR A 35 -7.85 -9.54 -7.41
C TYR A 35 -8.44 -9.94 -6.05
N GLN A 36 -8.11 -9.17 -5.03
CA GLN A 36 -8.62 -9.32 -3.68
C GLN A 36 -8.71 -7.94 -3.04
N LEU A 37 -9.70 -7.76 -2.15
CA LEU A 37 -9.78 -6.57 -1.32
C LEU A 37 -8.66 -6.58 -0.26
N PRO A 38 -8.24 -5.40 0.23
CA PRO A 38 -7.34 -5.34 1.37
C PRO A 38 -7.94 -6.07 2.57
N TYR A 39 -7.13 -6.91 3.24
CA TYR A 39 -7.55 -7.72 4.39
C TYR A 39 -8.58 -8.82 4.10
N TYR A 40 -8.80 -9.21 2.83
CA TYR A 40 -9.72 -10.31 2.45
C TYR A 40 -9.47 -11.64 3.19
N ASP A 41 -8.23 -11.88 3.64
CA ASP A 41 -7.78 -13.06 4.35
C ASP A 41 -7.88 -12.94 5.88
N MET A 42 -8.25 -11.76 6.38
CA MET A 42 -8.29 -11.42 7.82
C MET A 42 -9.67 -10.93 8.28
N LEU A 43 -10.51 -10.49 7.35
CA LEU A 43 -11.82 -9.91 7.62
C LEU A 43 -12.93 -10.68 6.88
N SER A 44 -14.12 -10.63 7.45
CA SER A 44 -15.35 -11.00 6.77
C SER A 44 -15.64 -10.06 5.58
N ASN A 45 -16.52 -10.49 4.66
CA ASN A 45 -16.85 -9.71 3.44
C ASN A 45 -17.50 -8.35 3.74
N ASP A 46 -18.21 -8.23 4.87
CA ASP A 46 -18.82 -6.99 5.35
C ASP A 46 -18.43 -6.76 6.82
N PRO A 47 -17.18 -6.33 7.07
CA PRO A 47 -16.61 -6.34 8.39
C PRO A 47 -17.14 -5.18 9.23
N SER A 48 -17.48 -5.47 10.48
CA SER A 48 -17.83 -4.43 11.44
C SER A 48 -16.62 -3.55 11.79
N ILE A 49 -16.88 -2.34 12.28
CA ILE A 49 -15.81 -1.42 12.75
C ILE A 49 -14.94 -2.09 13.82
N GLU A 50 -15.53 -2.88 14.71
CA GLU A 50 -14.80 -3.57 15.78
C GLU A 50 -13.87 -4.66 15.24
N GLU A 51 -14.30 -5.36 14.19
CA GLU A 51 -13.49 -6.37 13.51
C GLU A 51 -12.27 -5.73 12.84
N VAL A 52 -12.49 -4.66 12.06
CA VAL A 52 -11.42 -3.88 11.43
C VAL A 52 -10.46 -3.32 12.50
N ARG A 53 -11.00 -2.79 13.60
CA ARG A 53 -10.20 -2.24 14.71
C ARG A 53 -9.33 -3.32 15.35
N LYS A 54 -9.87 -4.52 15.56
CA LYS A 54 -9.12 -5.65 16.13
C LYS A 54 -7.94 -6.04 15.21
N VAL A 55 -8.17 -6.17 13.91
CA VAL A 55 -7.12 -6.54 12.94
C VAL A 55 -6.08 -5.44 12.78
N VAL A 56 -6.51 -4.20 12.52
CA VAL A 56 -5.63 -3.10 12.10
C VAL A 56 -4.96 -2.39 13.28
N CYS A 57 -5.70 -2.15 14.36
CA CYS A 57 -5.25 -1.34 15.50
C CYS A 57 -4.68 -2.18 16.63
N THR A 58 -5.39 -3.24 17.04
CA THR A 58 -4.96 -4.12 18.14
C THR A 58 -3.87 -5.08 17.68
N ASN A 59 -4.15 -5.90 16.66
CA ASN A 59 -3.23 -6.91 16.15
C ASN A 59 -2.16 -6.32 15.22
N LYS A 60 -2.31 -5.07 14.80
CA LYS A 60 -1.38 -4.33 13.93
C LYS A 60 -1.06 -5.06 12.63
N GLN A 61 -2.01 -5.83 12.12
CA GLN A 61 -1.86 -6.55 10.85
C GLN A 61 -2.01 -5.61 9.66
N ARG A 62 -1.42 -6.00 8.53
CA ARG A 62 -1.44 -5.29 7.24
C ARG A 62 -1.59 -6.32 6.12
N PRO A 63 -2.04 -5.93 4.91
CA PRO A 63 -2.10 -6.84 3.78
C PRO A 63 -0.73 -7.47 3.50
N VAL A 64 -0.71 -8.77 3.24
CA VAL A 64 0.52 -9.52 3.00
C VAL A 64 1.16 -9.03 1.69
N ILE A 65 2.45 -8.71 1.74
CA ILE A 65 3.25 -8.40 0.55
C ILE A 65 3.89 -9.71 0.05
N PRO A 66 3.51 -10.21 -1.13
CA PRO A 66 4.05 -11.46 -1.68
C PRO A 66 5.56 -11.40 -1.89
N ASN A 67 6.27 -12.46 -1.50
CA ASN A 67 7.74 -12.53 -1.65
C ASN A 67 8.19 -12.40 -3.12
N LYS A 68 7.37 -12.84 -4.07
CA LYS A 68 7.69 -12.70 -5.51
C LYS A 68 7.83 -11.25 -5.96
N TRP A 69 7.25 -10.27 -5.26
CA TRP A 69 7.44 -8.85 -5.58
C TRP A 69 8.90 -8.42 -5.43
N GLN A 70 9.71 -9.16 -4.66
CA GLN A 70 11.13 -8.86 -4.52
C GLN A 70 11.93 -9.11 -5.81
N SER A 71 11.43 -9.94 -6.74
CA SER A 71 12.12 -10.23 -8.01
C SER A 71 11.96 -9.14 -9.07
N CYS A 72 11.06 -8.17 -8.86
CA CYS A 72 10.84 -7.03 -9.74
C CYS A 72 11.19 -5.74 -8.97
N GLU A 73 12.02 -4.89 -9.57
CA GLU A 73 12.49 -3.67 -8.92
C GLU A 73 11.34 -2.69 -8.63
N ASP A 74 10.43 -2.50 -9.59
CA ASP A 74 9.28 -1.60 -9.43
C ASP A 74 8.36 -2.07 -8.31
N LEU A 75 8.05 -3.38 -8.27
CA LEU A 75 7.24 -3.96 -7.20
C LEU A 75 7.94 -3.93 -5.84
N ARG A 76 9.26 -3.99 -5.80
CA ARG A 76 10.05 -3.81 -4.58
C ARG A 76 9.94 -2.38 -4.05
N VAL A 77 10.03 -1.38 -4.92
CA VAL A 77 9.84 0.02 -4.52
C VAL A 77 8.40 0.27 -4.08
N MET A 78 7.41 -0.25 -4.81
CA MET A 78 6.00 -0.19 -4.42
C MET A 78 5.76 -0.85 -3.07
N SER A 79 6.37 -2.00 -2.80
CA SER A 79 6.31 -2.69 -1.50
C SER A 79 6.76 -1.79 -0.35
N LYS A 80 7.87 -1.06 -0.54
CA LYS A 80 8.40 -0.14 0.46
C LYS A 80 7.47 1.07 0.63
N LEU A 81 7.01 1.65 -0.47
CA LEU A 81 6.11 2.81 -0.48
C LEU A 81 4.81 2.50 0.27
N MET A 82 4.18 1.36 0.02
CA MET A 82 2.99 0.91 0.73
C MET A 82 3.22 0.76 2.24
N LYS A 83 4.33 0.13 2.63
CA LYS A 83 4.72 -0.01 4.05
C LYS A 83 4.82 1.34 4.76
N GLU A 84 5.37 2.34 4.09
CA GLU A 84 5.50 3.69 4.62
C GLU A 84 4.17 4.47 4.62
N CYS A 85 3.22 4.12 3.75
CA CYS A 85 1.88 4.72 3.71
C CYS A 85 0.97 4.25 4.86
N TRP A 86 1.06 2.97 5.24
CA TRP A 86 0.17 2.39 6.25
C TRP A 86 0.79 2.24 7.65
N TYR A 87 1.79 3.05 8.00
CA TYR A 87 2.34 3.08 9.35
C TYR A 87 1.25 3.29 10.40
N HIS A 88 1.40 2.61 11.54
CA HIS A 88 0.47 2.74 12.65
C HIS A 88 0.46 4.18 13.18
N ASN A 89 1.65 4.78 13.39
CA ASN A 89 1.78 6.20 13.73
C ASN A 89 1.45 7.07 12.51
N PRO A 90 0.37 7.88 12.53
CA PRO A 90 0.00 8.74 11.40
C PRO A 90 1.08 9.76 11.02
N ALA A 91 1.87 10.23 11.99
CA ALA A 91 2.92 11.22 11.74
C ALA A 91 4.13 10.65 10.99
N ALA A 92 4.31 9.32 11.00
CA ALA A 92 5.37 8.64 10.27
C ALA A 92 5.01 8.35 8.80
N ARG A 93 3.74 8.57 8.41
CA ARG A 93 3.26 8.31 7.05
C ARG A 93 3.83 9.32 6.06
N LEU A 94 4.02 8.88 4.82
CA LEU A 94 4.55 9.72 3.75
C LEU A 94 3.61 10.87 3.40
N PRO A 95 4.13 12.09 3.14
CA PRO A 95 3.36 13.12 2.46
C PRO A 95 3.07 12.72 1.01
N ALA A 96 1.89 13.10 0.49
CA ALA A 96 1.51 12.82 -0.89
C ALA A 96 2.55 13.31 -1.93
N LEU A 97 3.21 14.45 -1.69
CA LEU A 97 4.27 14.95 -2.55
C LEU A 97 5.47 14.00 -2.62
N ARG A 98 5.83 13.35 -1.51
CA ARG A 98 6.92 12.37 -1.47
C ARG A 98 6.54 11.10 -2.23
N ILE A 99 5.31 10.62 -2.06
CA ILE A 99 4.74 9.50 -2.85
C ILE A 99 4.85 9.80 -4.35
N LYS A 100 4.36 10.98 -4.78
CA LYS A 100 4.44 11.40 -6.19
C LYS A 100 5.87 11.41 -6.73
N LYS A 101 6.82 11.96 -5.98
CA LYS A 101 8.24 11.99 -6.40
C LYS A 101 8.83 10.59 -6.53
N THR A 102 8.53 9.69 -5.61
CA THR A 102 8.99 8.29 -5.69
C THR A 102 8.43 7.58 -6.92
N LEU A 103 7.14 7.76 -7.23
CA LEU A 103 6.51 7.18 -8.42
C LEU A 103 7.06 7.77 -9.72
N ALA A 104 7.32 9.08 -9.75
CA ALA A 104 7.91 9.72 -10.93
C ALA A 104 9.32 9.18 -11.24
N ASN A 105 10.12 8.93 -10.19
CA ASN A 105 11.45 8.34 -10.34
C ASN A 105 11.39 6.89 -10.85
N LEU A 106 10.34 6.12 -10.51
CA LEU A 106 10.11 4.79 -11.08
C LEU A 106 9.86 4.86 -12.59
N GLY A 107 8.94 5.72 -13.02
CA GLY A 107 8.61 5.86 -14.45
C GLY A 107 9.80 6.31 -15.31
N ALA A 108 10.69 7.14 -14.77
CA ALA A 108 11.89 7.58 -15.47
C ALA A 108 12.87 6.44 -15.79
N HIS A 109 12.84 5.31 -15.08
CA HIS A 109 13.68 4.15 -15.37
C HIS A 109 13.20 3.36 -16.60
N ASP A 110 11.92 3.45 -16.97
CA ASP A 110 11.38 2.79 -18.16
C ASP A 110 11.71 3.58 -19.44
N ASP A 111 11.75 4.91 -19.37
CA ASP A 111 12.11 5.78 -20.51
C ASP A 111 13.59 5.67 -20.95
N LEU A 112 14.44 5.07 -20.11
CA LEU A 112 15.87 4.83 -20.37
C LEU A 112 16.16 3.47 -21.03
N LYS A 113 15.13 2.66 -21.30
CA LYS A 113 15.24 1.36 -21.99
C LYS A 113 14.78 1.38 -23.46
N CYS A 114 14.69 2.57 -24.06
CA CYS A 114 14.47 2.76 -25.49
C CYS A 114 15.79 2.75 -26.28
#